data_AF-A0AAW0XDM0-F1
#
_entry.id   AF-A0AAW0XDM0-F1
#
_cell.length_a   1.000
_cell.length_b   1.000
_cell.length_c   1.000
_cell.angle_alpha   90.00
_cell.angle_beta   90.00
_cell.angle_gamma   90.00
#
_symmetry.space_group_name_H-M   'P 1'
#
loop_
_entity.id
_entity.type
_entity.pdbx_description
1 polymer ?
#
loop_
_entity_poly.entity_id
_entity_poly.type
_entity_poly.pdbx_seq_one_letter_code
_entity_poly.pdbx_strand_id
1 'polypeptide(L)'
;LRLPMNLTFFVYLWDQTGDELNMMTTQTELYHEIHQLCQRKLLERLKHCSLTKTMNETVLKQRVQEILLIIYMMSLKSLSHNQLTFEEEEVKQMISACNKRDIPYDEILSAFLCLKPTWTWLGIEEKYCAPHKGIHDFFGAMHIVLTFKYQLHSSPLPVLCTQHAKPSLSSQSPTTTLSPSHTQLSPTLASPLPTSPNLAAPKPSPTSVVPSSASPSCISPTSAQLNAASVTPQFSSSIREVLEQSVGGAIVDMTKYYNVLFHMAGLLHLLLDQVPEATVSDTVHLLHESGMKDHDQWLDLLENTKCNDNVAREIAPLSTTKTLRKLIFKPVRIVRIVQENIENIVVNDHRIESYKALLPHLRPVKVHINMKSEPNDMPGLRDLLDVLICHQHQCTDLELYHHYDHDDTTTTSDDVLQRLQPKSDLKVFRGLLTGDGVSLLPRSLKHLHLAVVSDDHARCLLPKLHAVVNSSLPQLFYLHVRVPVGVSPAALMPLPSTR
;
A
#
# COMPACT_ATOMS: atom_id res chain seq x y z
N LEU A 1 -2.34 -3.90 6.53
CA LEU A 1 -1.39 -4.18 7.64
C LEU A 1 -1.83 -5.32 8.61
N ARG A 2 -2.68 -6.27 8.20
CA ARG A 2 -3.36 -7.20 9.14
C ARG A 2 -2.53 -8.36 9.70
N LEU A 3 -1.24 -8.47 9.32
CA LEU A 3 -0.39 -9.56 9.78
C LEU A 3 0.29 -9.20 11.12
N PRO A 4 0.39 -10.12 12.10
CA PRO A 4 1.04 -9.85 13.39
C PRO A 4 2.46 -9.31 13.29
N MET A 5 3.22 -9.76 12.27
CA MET A 5 4.56 -9.25 12.00
C MET A 5 4.54 -7.77 11.62
N ASN A 6 3.57 -7.32 10.82
CA ASN A 6 3.44 -5.92 10.46
C ASN A 6 3.14 -5.05 11.69
N LEU A 7 2.32 -5.56 12.63
CA LEU A 7 2.10 -4.87 13.90
C LEU A 7 3.38 -4.78 14.74
N THR A 8 4.18 -5.86 14.76
CA THR A 8 5.48 -5.87 15.47
C THR A 8 6.41 -4.79 14.90
N PHE A 9 6.51 -4.70 13.58
CA PHE A 9 7.27 -3.64 12.91
C PHE A 9 6.72 -2.24 13.18
N PHE A 10 5.39 -2.09 13.16
CA PHE A 10 4.76 -0.80 13.45
C PHE A 10 5.06 -0.33 14.88
N VAL A 11 4.90 -1.22 15.87
CA VAL A 11 5.25 -0.93 17.28
C VAL A 11 6.73 -0.63 17.43
N TYR A 12 7.59 -1.37 16.74
CA TYR A 12 9.03 -1.12 16.75
C TYR A 12 9.39 0.24 16.18
N LEU A 13 8.76 0.66 15.07
CA LEU A 13 8.96 2.01 14.55
C LEU A 13 8.40 3.06 15.51
N TRP A 14 7.24 2.81 16.12
CA TRP A 14 6.57 3.76 17.03
C TRP A 14 7.47 4.15 18.19
N ASP A 15 8.13 3.15 18.77
CA ASP A 15 9.13 3.36 19.82
C ASP A 15 10.32 4.21 19.36
N GLN A 16 10.65 4.20 18.07
CA GLN A 16 11.88 4.80 17.53
C GLN A 16 11.68 6.17 16.89
N THR A 17 10.51 6.44 16.30
CA THR A 17 10.22 7.69 15.56
C THR A 17 9.05 8.48 16.13
N GLY A 18 8.27 7.93 17.07
CA GLY A 18 7.09 8.61 17.63
C GLY A 18 5.95 8.79 16.61
N ASP A 19 5.32 9.96 16.61
CA ASP A 19 4.04 10.22 15.93
C ASP A 19 4.09 10.23 14.38
N GLU A 20 5.29 10.21 13.77
CA GLU A 20 5.47 10.24 12.30
C GLU A 20 4.85 9.01 11.59
N LEU A 21 4.51 7.96 12.35
CA LEU A 21 3.93 6.72 11.81
C LEU A 21 2.49 6.79 11.35
N ASN A 22 1.75 7.82 11.75
CA ASN A 22 0.33 7.93 11.40
C ASN A 22 0.09 8.07 9.89
N MET A 23 1.14 8.33 9.11
CA MET A 23 1.07 8.48 7.64
C MET A 23 1.29 7.19 6.85
N MET A 24 1.79 6.11 7.48
CA MET A 24 2.06 4.86 6.77
C MET A 24 0.78 4.07 6.54
N THR A 25 0.36 3.97 5.29
CA THR A 25 -0.92 3.31 4.94
C THR A 25 -0.71 1.91 4.36
N THR A 26 0.50 1.59 3.91
CA THR A 26 0.77 0.39 3.11
C THR A 26 1.84 -0.51 3.74
N GLN A 27 1.85 -1.80 3.35
CA GLN A 27 2.89 -2.73 3.80
C GLN A 27 4.26 -2.41 3.20
N THR A 28 4.31 -1.93 1.96
CA THR A 28 5.57 -1.56 1.28
C THR A 28 6.25 -0.39 1.99
N GLU A 29 5.48 0.63 2.38
CA GLU A 29 6.01 1.75 3.19
C GLU A 29 6.53 1.27 4.53
N LEU A 30 5.74 0.45 5.25
CA LEU A 30 6.17 -0.09 6.54
C LEU A 30 7.50 -0.85 6.42
N TYR A 31 7.65 -1.69 5.39
CA TYR A 31 8.89 -2.42 5.15
C TYR A 31 10.03 -1.49 4.72
N HIS A 32 9.75 -0.46 3.94
CA HIS A 32 10.75 0.54 3.56
C HIS A 32 11.27 1.31 4.78
N GLU A 33 10.39 1.73 5.68
CA GLU A 33 10.75 2.47 6.89
C GLU A 33 11.52 1.62 7.90
N ILE A 34 11.10 0.37 8.11
CA ILE A 34 11.89 -0.61 8.87
C ILE A 34 13.28 -0.78 8.26
N HIS A 35 13.35 -0.92 6.95
CA HIS A 35 14.61 -1.10 6.25
C HIS A 35 15.53 0.12 6.40
N GLN A 36 15.00 1.34 6.26
CA GLN A 36 15.75 2.57 6.50
C GLN A 36 16.23 2.68 7.95
N LEU A 37 15.40 2.30 8.93
CA LEU A 37 15.80 2.25 10.34
C LEU A 37 16.96 1.26 10.56
N CYS A 38 16.88 0.06 9.97
CA CYS A 38 17.98 -0.92 10.02
C CYS A 38 19.27 -0.36 9.43
N GLN A 39 19.19 0.33 8.28
CA GLN A 39 20.36 0.99 7.67
C GLN A 39 20.95 2.08 8.59
N ARG A 40 20.13 2.94 9.18
CA ARG A 40 20.60 4.00 10.11
C ARG A 40 21.31 3.41 11.31
N LYS A 41 20.71 2.41 11.97
CA LYS A 41 21.30 1.73 13.13
C LYS A 41 22.59 0.99 12.78
N LEU A 42 22.64 0.33 11.62
CA LEU A 42 23.86 -0.31 11.14
C LEU A 42 24.98 0.73 10.95
N LEU A 43 24.70 1.83 10.24
CA LEU A 43 25.70 2.87 9.99
C LEU A 43 26.24 3.47 11.29
N GLU A 44 25.38 3.65 12.30
CA GLU A 44 25.79 4.08 13.63
C GLU A 44 26.75 3.08 14.30
N ARG A 45 26.43 1.79 14.30
CA ARG A 45 27.34 0.75 14.84
C ARG A 45 28.68 0.72 14.09
N LEU A 46 28.63 0.82 12.75
CA LEU A 46 29.83 0.84 11.91
C LEU A 46 30.70 2.09 12.15
N LYS A 47 30.14 3.24 12.55
CA LYS A 47 30.95 4.42 12.93
C LYS A 47 31.84 4.16 14.15
N HIS A 48 31.47 3.21 15.01
CA HIS A 48 32.22 2.86 16.21
C HIS A 48 33.10 1.60 16.06
N CYS A 49 32.92 0.83 14.98
CA CYS A 49 33.72 -0.38 14.73
C CYS A 49 35.18 -0.03 14.36
N SER A 50 36.14 -0.76 14.91
CA SER A 50 37.57 -0.51 14.70
C SER A 50 38.01 -0.54 13.24
N LEU A 51 37.34 -1.33 12.40
CA LEU A 51 37.63 -1.49 10.97
C LEU A 51 37.14 -0.29 10.14
N THR A 52 36.00 0.29 10.53
CA THR A 52 35.28 1.30 9.72
C THR A 52 35.28 2.70 10.35
N LYS A 53 35.71 2.87 11.60
CA LYS A 53 35.69 4.17 12.32
C LYS A 53 36.46 5.30 11.64
N THR A 54 37.45 4.99 10.81
CA THR A 54 38.23 5.98 10.07
C THR A 54 37.67 6.27 8.68
N MET A 55 36.61 5.57 8.26
CA MET A 55 35.99 5.78 6.96
C MET A 55 35.12 7.03 6.97
N ASN A 56 35.18 7.78 5.87
CA ASN A 56 34.24 8.88 5.63
C ASN A 56 32.80 8.34 5.55
N GLU A 57 31.83 9.05 6.13
CA GLU A 57 30.43 8.62 6.20
C GLU A 57 29.81 8.35 4.81
N THR A 58 30.12 9.17 3.81
CA THR A 58 29.61 8.99 2.44
C THR A 58 30.15 7.71 1.83
N VAL A 59 31.45 7.44 2.01
CA VAL A 59 32.10 6.21 1.54
C VAL A 59 31.52 4.98 2.25
N LEU A 60 31.30 5.08 3.56
CA LEU A 60 30.70 4.01 4.36
C LEU A 60 29.28 3.69 3.88
N LYS A 61 28.43 4.72 3.68
CA LYS A 61 27.08 4.58 3.13
C LYS A 61 27.09 3.91 1.76
N GLN A 62 27.99 4.35 0.87
CA GLN A 62 28.14 3.77 -0.46
C GLN A 62 28.52 2.27 -0.38
N ARG A 63 29.53 1.93 0.42
CA ARG A 63 29.98 0.54 0.59
C ARG A 63 28.88 -0.37 1.15
N VAL A 64 28.14 0.11 2.16
CA VAL A 64 26.97 -0.62 2.71
C VAL A 64 25.91 -0.82 1.62
N GLN A 65 25.59 0.22 0.86
CA GLN A 65 24.61 0.13 -0.21
C GLN A 65 25.01 -0.89 -1.29
N GLU A 66 26.27 -0.92 -1.69
CA GLU A 66 26.78 -1.90 -2.65
C GLU A 66 26.66 -3.35 -2.15
N ILE A 67 26.83 -3.58 -0.84
CA ILE A 67 26.63 -4.90 -0.23
C ILE A 67 25.14 -5.26 -0.21
N LEU A 68 24.26 -4.30 0.11
CA LEU A 68 22.82 -4.53 0.14
C LEU A 68 22.26 -4.90 -1.22
N LEU A 69 22.78 -4.33 -2.31
CA LEU A 69 22.42 -4.75 -3.67
C LEU A 69 22.65 -6.25 -3.90
N ILE A 70 23.68 -6.84 -3.27
CA ILE A 70 23.95 -8.28 -3.36
C ILE A 70 22.90 -9.06 -2.56
N ILE A 71 22.56 -8.62 -1.35
CA ILE A 71 21.52 -9.25 -0.52
C ILE A 71 20.17 -9.24 -1.24
N TYR A 72 19.80 -8.12 -1.87
CA TYR A 72 18.56 -8.00 -2.64
C TYR A 72 18.54 -8.94 -3.85
N MET A 73 19.65 -9.00 -4.60
CA MET A 73 19.79 -9.92 -5.73
C MET A 73 19.67 -11.39 -5.28
N MET A 74 20.34 -11.79 -4.19
CA MET A 74 20.22 -13.16 -3.66
C MET A 74 18.81 -13.45 -3.16
N SER A 75 18.14 -12.46 -2.59
CA SER A 75 16.76 -12.59 -2.16
C SER A 75 15.85 -12.93 -3.36
N LEU A 76 16.01 -12.19 -4.47
CA LEU A 76 15.28 -12.48 -5.70
C LEU A 76 15.59 -13.87 -6.29
N LYS A 77 16.87 -14.27 -6.29
CA LYS A 77 17.30 -15.59 -6.77
C LYS A 77 16.77 -16.74 -5.92
N SER A 78 16.82 -16.65 -4.60
CA SER A 78 16.29 -17.73 -3.75
C SER A 78 14.77 -17.91 -3.94
N LEU A 79 14.03 -16.82 -4.16
CA LEU A 79 12.61 -16.85 -4.51
C LEU A 79 12.34 -17.59 -5.83
N SER A 80 13.22 -17.48 -6.84
CA SER A 80 13.08 -18.24 -8.09
C SER A 80 13.09 -19.75 -7.86
N HIS A 81 13.85 -20.18 -6.87
CA HIS A 81 13.99 -21.56 -6.42
C HIS A 81 12.95 -21.97 -5.35
N ASN A 82 11.98 -21.11 -5.03
CA ASN A 82 11.03 -21.29 -3.93
C ASN A 82 11.71 -21.51 -2.56
N GLN A 83 12.90 -20.95 -2.37
CA GLN A 83 13.65 -21.01 -1.12
C GLN A 83 13.44 -19.73 -0.32
N LEU A 84 13.37 -19.86 1.01
CA LEU A 84 13.29 -18.71 1.94
C LEU A 84 14.57 -18.54 2.76
N THR A 85 15.52 -19.46 2.61
CA THR A 85 16.84 -19.48 3.22
C THR A 85 17.89 -19.31 2.13
N PHE A 86 19.02 -18.71 2.45
CA PHE A 86 20.16 -18.59 1.55
C PHE A 86 21.01 -19.86 1.59
N GLU A 87 21.54 -20.26 0.44
CA GLU A 87 22.50 -21.34 0.33
C GLU A 87 23.89 -20.92 0.84
N GLU A 88 24.73 -21.88 1.22
CA GLU A 88 26.05 -21.62 1.78
C GLU A 88 26.93 -20.77 0.85
N GLU A 89 26.87 -21.05 -0.46
CA GLU A 89 27.62 -20.29 -1.48
C GLU A 89 27.13 -18.85 -1.62
N GLU A 90 25.83 -18.60 -1.48
CA GLU A 90 25.27 -17.24 -1.48
C GLU A 90 25.74 -16.46 -0.26
N VAL A 91 25.75 -17.09 0.91
CA VAL A 91 26.27 -16.48 2.16
C VAL A 91 27.77 -16.21 2.04
N LYS A 92 28.56 -17.14 1.51
CA LYS A 92 29.99 -16.92 1.22
C LYS A 92 30.20 -15.72 0.28
N GLN A 93 29.34 -15.56 -0.72
CA GLN A 93 29.41 -14.41 -1.62
C GLN A 93 29.10 -13.09 -0.90
N MET A 94 28.10 -13.05 -0.01
CA MET A 94 27.81 -11.89 0.82
C MET A 94 28.99 -11.53 1.73
N ILE A 95 29.57 -12.52 2.42
CA ILE A 95 30.75 -12.34 3.29
C ILE A 95 31.94 -11.84 2.48
N SER A 96 32.20 -12.44 1.32
CA SER A 96 33.28 -12.01 0.41
C SER A 96 33.09 -10.55 -0.02
N ALA A 97 31.86 -10.13 -0.31
CA ALA A 97 31.56 -8.75 -0.69
C ALA A 97 31.76 -7.76 0.45
N CYS A 98 31.47 -8.15 1.69
CA CYS A 98 31.75 -7.36 2.89
C CYS A 98 33.27 -7.21 3.09
N ASN A 99 34.01 -8.32 3.05
CA ASN A 99 35.46 -8.34 3.22
C ASN A 99 36.17 -7.46 2.16
N LYS A 100 35.75 -7.53 0.89
CA LYS A 100 36.29 -6.69 -0.20
C LYS A 100 36.07 -5.19 -0.01
N ARG A 101 35.13 -4.81 0.85
CA ARG A 101 34.76 -3.42 1.16
C ARG A 101 35.17 -3.03 2.57
N ASP A 102 35.96 -3.86 3.26
CA ASP A 102 36.38 -3.64 4.64
C ASP A 102 35.19 -3.37 5.59
N ILE A 103 34.06 -4.03 5.36
CA ILE A 103 32.87 -3.94 6.23
C ILE A 103 32.78 -5.26 7.03
N PRO A 104 32.58 -5.21 8.36
CA PRO A 104 32.37 -6.41 9.17
C PRO A 104 31.07 -7.12 8.73
N TYR A 105 31.21 -8.36 8.24
CA TYR A 105 30.07 -9.08 7.65
C TYR A 105 29.01 -9.46 8.68
N ASP A 106 29.40 -9.73 9.92
CA ASP A 106 28.54 -10.05 11.06
C ASP A 106 27.57 -8.90 11.37
N GLU A 107 28.04 -7.65 11.29
CA GLU A 107 27.20 -6.46 11.44
C GLU A 107 26.16 -6.34 10.31
N ILE A 108 26.56 -6.63 9.07
CA ILE A 108 25.65 -6.60 7.91
C ILE A 108 24.59 -7.71 8.02
N LEU A 109 25.04 -8.96 8.19
CA LEU A 109 24.14 -10.10 8.19
C LEU A 109 23.16 -10.03 9.37
N SER A 110 23.60 -9.63 10.56
CA SER A 110 22.72 -9.47 11.73
C SER A 110 21.74 -8.29 11.61
N ALA A 111 22.04 -7.27 10.81
CA ALA A 111 21.14 -6.13 10.61
C ALA A 111 19.93 -6.45 9.71
N PHE A 112 20.09 -7.37 8.75
CA PHE A 112 19.08 -7.62 7.71
C PHE A 112 18.58 -9.06 7.64
N LEU A 113 19.33 -10.02 8.18
CA LEU A 113 19.03 -11.44 8.12
C LEU A 113 18.88 -12.02 9.53
N CYS A 114 18.29 -13.20 9.61
CA CYS A 114 18.16 -14.01 10.80
C CYS A 114 18.79 -15.37 10.57
N LEU A 115 19.47 -15.88 11.60
CA LEU A 115 19.96 -17.26 11.62
C LEU A 115 18.85 -18.16 12.15
N LYS A 116 18.45 -19.16 11.36
CA LYS A 116 17.38 -20.09 11.71
C LYS A 116 17.92 -21.51 11.81
N PRO A 117 17.71 -22.21 12.93
CA PRO A 117 18.02 -23.63 13.01
C PRO A 117 17.04 -24.41 12.13
N THR A 118 17.57 -25.24 11.25
CA THR A 118 16.82 -26.12 10.36
C THR A 118 17.17 -27.56 10.67
N TRP A 119 16.16 -28.40 10.85
CA TRP A 119 16.35 -29.82 11.11
C TRP A 119 16.59 -30.55 9.80
N THR A 120 17.74 -31.22 9.70
CA THR A 120 18.08 -32.13 8.61
C THR A 120 18.26 -33.54 9.17
N TRP A 121 18.35 -34.54 8.29
CA TRP A 121 18.65 -35.91 8.69
C TRP A 121 20.07 -36.07 9.29
N LEU A 122 20.96 -35.09 9.08
CA LEU A 122 22.31 -35.04 9.65
C LEU A 122 22.38 -34.26 10.98
N GLY A 123 21.28 -33.65 11.42
CA GLY A 123 21.22 -32.82 12.62
C GLY A 123 20.70 -31.41 12.37
N ILE A 124 20.93 -30.52 13.33
CA ILE A 124 20.54 -29.11 13.25
C ILE A 124 21.59 -28.36 12.41
N GLU A 125 21.15 -27.74 11.33
CA GLU A 125 21.94 -26.86 10.47
C GLU A 125 21.41 -25.43 10.58
N GLU A 126 22.30 -24.46 10.80
CA GLU A 126 21.91 -23.05 10.87
C GLU A 126 21.95 -22.41 9.47
N LYS A 127 20.84 -21.79 9.06
CA LYS A 127 20.74 -21.11 7.75
C LYS A 127 20.32 -19.66 7.91
N TYR A 128 20.92 -18.78 7.12
CA TYR A 128 20.50 -17.39 7.03
C TYR A 128 19.20 -17.28 6.23
N CYS A 129 18.30 -16.39 6.65
CA CYS A 129 17.07 -16.05 5.96
C CYS A 129 16.67 -14.61 6.24
N ALA A 130 15.78 -14.03 5.44
CA ALA A 130 15.12 -12.78 5.82
C ALA A 130 14.23 -13.01 7.07
N PRO A 131 14.03 -11.99 7.93
CA PRO A 131 13.22 -12.13 9.15
C PRO A 131 11.79 -12.62 8.91
N HIS A 132 11.26 -12.35 7.72
CA HIS A 132 9.93 -12.75 7.30
C HIS A 132 9.87 -12.88 5.77
N LYS A 133 9.00 -13.76 5.24
CA LYS A 133 8.82 -13.91 3.78
C LYS A 133 8.50 -12.58 3.10
N GLY A 134 7.66 -11.73 3.70
CA GLY A 134 7.34 -10.42 3.12
C GLY A 134 8.55 -9.49 3.01
N ILE A 135 9.49 -9.55 3.94
CA ILE A 135 10.77 -8.80 3.83
C ILE A 135 11.65 -9.40 2.74
N HIS A 136 11.62 -10.73 2.58
CA HIS A 136 12.29 -11.42 1.48
C HIS A 136 11.75 -10.95 0.11
N ASP A 137 10.43 -10.94 -0.05
CA ASP A 137 9.74 -10.46 -1.26
C ASP A 137 10.07 -8.96 -1.51
N PHE A 138 10.10 -8.14 -0.45
CA PHE A 138 10.49 -6.73 -0.50
C PHE A 138 11.95 -6.52 -0.94
N PHE A 139 12.90 -7.32 -0.45
CA PHE A 139 14.29 -7.28 -0.90
C PHE A 139 14.41 -7.64 -2.39
N GLY A 140 13.66 -8.65 -2.85
CA GLY A 140 13.57 -8.94 -4.29
C GLY A 140 13.05 -7.74 -5.09
N ALA A 141 12.05 -7.03 -4.58
CA ALA A 141 11.48 -5.85 -5.22
C ALA A 141 12.48 -4.68 -5.27
N MET A 142 13.22 -4.45 -4.18
CA MET A 142 14.29 -3.45 -4.10
C MET A 142 15.36 -3.68 -5.16
N HIS A 143 15.76 -4.94 -5.40
CA HIS A 143 16.72 -5.27 -6.48
C HIS A 143 16.23 -4.78 -7.84
N ILE A 144 14.97 -5.09 -8.17
CA ILE A 144 14.38 -4.73 -9.47
C ILE A 144 14.30 -3.21 -9.61
N VAL A 145 13.72 -2.51 -8.63
CA VAL A 145 13.54 -1.06 -8.69
C VAL A 145 14.87 -0.32 -8.76
N LEU A 146 15.88 -0.73 -7.98
CA LEU A 146 17.19 -0.08 -8.02
C LEU A 146 17.93 -0.36 -9.33
N THR A 147 17.86 -1.57 -9.87
CA THR A 147 18.44 -1.91 -11.18
C THR A 147 17.76 -1.11 -12.29
N PHE A 148 16.43 -0.99 -12.23
CA PHE A 148 15.65 -0.23 -13.19
C PHE A 148 15.95 1.28 -13.12
N LYS A 149 15.94 1.86 -11.90
CA LYS A 149 16.33 3.26 -11.66
C LYS A 149 17.72 3.54 -12.21
N TYR A 150 18.63 2.58 -12.06
CA TYR A 150 19.98 2.69 -12.56
C TYR A 150 20.04 2.79 -14.09
N GLN A 151 19.34 1.88 -14.77
CA GLN A 151 19.25 1.85 -16.24
C GLN A 151 18.68 3.16 -16.80
N LEU A 152 17.72 3.78 -16.10
CA LEU A 152 17.15 5.07 -16.50
C LEU A 152 18.15 6.24 -16.45
N HIS A 153 19.12 6.22 -15.53
CA HIS A 153 20.01 7.36 -15.28
C HIS A 153 21.38 7.27 -15.96
N SER A 154 21.64 6.24 -16.78
CA SER A 154 22.83 6.10 -17.64
C SER A 154 24.20 6.21 -16.96
N SER A 155 24.26 6.14 -15.63
CA SER A 155 25.53 6.01 -14.93
C SER A 155 26.06 4.56 -15.18
N PRO A 156 27.38 4.26 -15.16
CA PRO A 156 27.91 2.89 -15.28
C PRO A 156 27.93 2.14 -13.93
N LEU A 157 27.19 1.01 -13.81
CA LEU A 157 27.02 0.30 -12.52
C LEU A 157 28.41 0.04 -11.95
N PRO A 158 28.63 0.10 -10.62
CA PRO A 158 29.74 -0.64 -10.05
C PRO A 158 29.53 -2.09 -10.49
N VAL A 159 30.36 -2.56 -11.42
CA VAL A 159 30.22 -3.86 -12.07
C VAL A 159 30.14 -4.92 -10.98
N LEU A 160 28.93 -5.39 -10.71
CA LEU A 160 28.70 -6.57 -9.89
C LEU A 160 29.28 -7.71 -10.72
N CYS A 161 30.50 -8.14 -10.39
CA CYS A 161 31.11 -9.31 -11.00
C CYS A 161 30.21 -10.52 -10.74
N THR A 162 29.26 -10.77 -11.63
CA THR A 162 28.68 -12.08 -11.85
C THR A 162 29.76 -12.91 -12.51
N GLN A 163 30.64 -13.49 -11.69
CA GLN A 163 31.48 -14.58 -12.15
C GLN A 163 30.54 -15.75 -12.43
N HIS A 164 30.08 -15.85 -13.68
CA HIS A 164 29.50 -17.08 -14.19
C HIS A 164 30.61 -18.14 -14.17
N ALA A 165 30.68 -18.90 -13.08
CA ALA A 165 31.48 -20.10 -13.02
C ALA A 165 30.93 -21.07 -14.07
N LYS A 166 31.64 -21.18 -15.20
CA LYS A 166 31.44 -22.21 -16.20
C LYS A 166 31.70 -23.56 -15.50
N PRO A 167 30.77 -24.52 -15.47
CA PRO A 167 31.01 -25.79 -14.76
C PRO A 167 32.06 -26.59 -15.53
N SER A 168 33.30 -26.57 -15.04
CA SER A 168 34.35 -27.49 -15.48
C SER A 168 34.15 -28.83 -14.78
N LEU A 169 33.60 -29.81 -15.50
CA LEU A 169 33.72 -31.21 -15.14
C LEU A 169 35.18 -31.64 -15.29
N SER A 170 35.86 -31.89 -14.16
CA SER A 170 36.79 -33.00 -13.94
C SER A 170 37.72 -32.69 -12.77
N SER A 171 37.65 -33.51 -11.73
CA SER A 171 38.77 -34.37 -11.31
C SER A 171 38.48 -34.98 -9.95
N GLN A 172 38.94 -36.23 -9.83
CA GLN A 172 38.70 -37.15 -8.73
C GLN A 172 39.65 -36.90 -7.55
N SER A 173 39.26 -37.49 -6.42
CA SER A 173 40.07 -38.05 -5.32
C SER A 173 40.65 -37.08 -4.27
N PRO A 174 41.06 -37.56 -3.08
CA PRO A 174 40.59 -38.69 -2.28
C PRO A 174 40.22 -38.31 -0.83
N THR A 175 39.49 -39.23 -0.20
CA THR A 175 39.10 -39.27 1.21
C THR A 175 40.29 -39.10 2.17
N THR A 176 40.22 -38.10 3.06
CA THR A 176 41.03 -38.08 4.29
C THR A 176 40.13 -37.73 5.46
N THR A 177 39.93 -38.71 6.33
CA THR A 177 39.19 -38.65 7.59
C THR A 177 40.02 -37.91 8.64
N LEU A 178 39.54 -36.75 9.10
CA LEU A 178 39.98 -36.11 10.33
C LEU A 178 38.76 -35.60 11.10
N SER A 179 38.46 -36.29 12.20
CA SER A 179 37.52 -35.84 13.22
C SER A 179 38.08 -34.61 13.96
N PRO A 180 37.24 -33.67 14.38
CA PRO A 180 37.54 -32.88 15.56
C PRO A 180 36.51 -33.06 16.66
N SER A 181 37.09 -33.21 17.85
CA SER A 181 36.54 -33.22 19.19
C SER A 181 35.53 -32.09 19.47
N HIS A 182 34.34 -32.49 19.91
CA HIS A 182 33.36 -31.62 20.57
C HIS A 182 33.95 -31.06 21.87
N THR A 183 34.14 -29.74 21.92
CA THR A 183 34.29 -29.02 23.19
C THR A 183 32.95 -28.34 23.48
N GLN A 184 32.19 -28.93 24.42
CA GLN A 184 30.98 -28.31 24.97
C GLN A 184 31.39 -27.15 25.89
N LEU A 185 30.94 -25.95 25.58
CA LEU A 185 30.91 -24.83 26.53
C LEU A 185 29.44 -24.51 26.81
N SER A 186 29.01 -24.72 28.05
CA SER A 186 27.71 -24.30 28.57
C SER A 186 27.73 -22.80 28.89
N PRO A 187 26.62 -22.06 28.69
CA PRO A 187 26.56 -20.64 29.02
C PRO A 187 26.15 -20.44 30.48
N THR A 188 26.89 -19.56 31.18
CA THR A 188 26.47 -19.06 32.50
C THR A 188 25.75 -17.72 32.29
N LEU A 189 24.45 -17.70 32.58
CA LEU A 189 23.64 -16.50 32.70
C LEU A 189 24.12 -15.67 33.90
N ALA A 190 24.34 -14.37 33.70
CA ALA A 190 24.16 -13.35 34.72
C ALA A 190 24.01 -11.97 34.06
N SER A 191 22.77 -11.48 33.98
CA SER A 191 22.48 -10.05 33.80
C SER A 191 22.50 -9.35 35.16
N PRO A 192 22.85 -8.07 35.19
CA PRO A 192 22.00 -7.16 35.95
C PRO A 192 21.62 -5.89 35.18
N LEU A 193 20.34 -5.52 35.37
CA LEU A 193 19.78 -4.20 35.11
C LEU A 193 20.67 -3.07 35.68
N PRO A 194 20.58 -1.88 35.07
CA PRO A 194 20.57 -0.67 35.86
C PRO A 194 19.25 0.10 35.72
N THR A 195 18.75 0.45 36.90
CA THR A 195 17.71 1.41 37.26
C THR A 195 17.94 2.82 36.70
N SER A 196 16.86 3.43 36.20
CA SER A 196 16.72 4.86 35.94
C SER A 196 16.76 5.70 37.23
N PRO A 197 17.03 7.01 37.11
CA PRO A 197 16.15 7.96 37.80
C PRO A 197 15.73 9.18 36.96
N ASN A 198 14.50 9.62 37.29
CA ASN A 198 13.84 10.88 36.97
C ASN A 198 14.70 12.14 37.16
N LEU A 199 14.43 13.21 36.40
CA LEU A 199 13.85 14.47 36.91
C LEU A 199 13.64 15.53 35.82
N ALA A 200 12.53 16.24 35.97
CA ALA A 200 11.99 17.30 35.12
C ALA A 200 12.67 18.66 35.30
N ALA A 201 12.54 19.56 34.30
CA ALA A 201 12.16 20.98 34.48
C ALA A 201 12.04 21.74 33.13
N PRO A 202 11.33 22.90 33.06
CA PRO A 202 10.71 23.43 31.83
C PRO A 202 11.22 24.81 31.34
N LYS A 203 10.95 25.11 30.04
CA LYS A 203 10.70 26.43 29.36
C LYS A 203 11.80 27.54 29.45
N PRO A 204 11.83 28.60 28.59
CA PRO A 204 10.72 29.24 27.87
C PRO A 204 10.98 29.67 26.40
N SER A 205 9.89 30.07 25.75
CA SER A 205 9.80 30.82 24.48
C SER A 205 10.11 32.31 24.66
N PRO A 206 10.36 33.04 23.56
CA PRO A 206 9.63 34.29 23.38
C PRO A 206 9.09 34.54 21.96
N THR A 207 8.09 35.41 22.01
CA THR A 207 7.16 36.01 21.05
C THR A 207 7.80 36.83 19.91
N SER A 208 6.95 37.15 18.92
CA SER A 208 6.88 38.42 18.14
C SER A 208 7.37 38.29 16.68
N VAL A 209 6.79 38.83 15.59
CA VAL A 209 5.60 39.65 15.24
C VAL A 209 5.62 39.73 13.67
N VAL A 210 4.44 39.89 13.06
CA VAL A 210 4.12 40.08 11.61
C VAL A 210 4.46 41.55 11.21
N PRO A 211 4.77 42.01 9.95
CA PRO A 211 3.86 41.89 8.80
C PRO A 211 4.38 41.95 7.32
N SER A 212 3.57 41.31 6.46
CA SER A 212 2.93 41.80 5.20
C SER A 212 3.72 42.43 4.03
N SER A 213 3.33 41.93 2.84
CA SER A 213 3.13 42.59 1.53
C SER A 213 4.31 43.09 0.71
N ALA A 214 4.49 42.51 -0.48
CA ALA A 214 4.21 43.13 -1.79
C ALA A 214 5.06 42.49 -2.91
N SER A 215 4.41 41.85 -3.88
CA SER A 215 4.85 41.78 -5.29
C SER A 215 4.35 43.06 -6.00
N PRO A 216 4.69 43.41 -7.28
CA PRO A 216 5.38 42.63 -8.31
C PRO A 216 6.42 43.45 -9.14
N SER A 217 7.15 42.81 -10.07
CA SER A 217 7.23 43.25 -11.48
C SER A 217 8.28 42.48 -12.31
N CYS A 218 7.90 42.32 -13.57
CA CYS A 218 8.48 41.59 -14.68
C CYS A 218 9.86 42.10 -15.13
N ILE A 219 10.77 41.18 -15.47
CA ILE A 219 11.71 41.35 -16.60
C ILE A 219 11.94 39.99 -17.26
N SER A 220 11.53 39.88 -18.52
CA SER A 220 11.86 38.77 -19.43
C SER A 220 13.28 38.92 -19.99
N PRO A 221 13.95 37.82 -20.36
CA PRO A 221 14.67 37.86 -21.63
C PRO A 221 14.45 36.62 -22.49
N THR A 222 14.00 36.93 -23.70
CA THR A 222 14.22 36.32 -25.01
C THR A 222 15.24 35.18 -25.08
N SER A 223 14.76 33.95 -25.29
CA SER A 223 15.57 32.78 -25.63
C SER A 223 15.48 32.50 -27.13
N ALA A 224 16.62 32.61 -27.82
CA ALA A 224 16.78 32.19 -29.20
C ALA A 224 16.71 30.65 -29.30
N GLN A 225 15.85 30.17 -30.20
CA GLN A 225 15.70 28.76 -30.55
C GLN A 225 16.95 28.25 -31.30
N LEU A 226 17.61 27.25 -30.71
CA LEU A 226 18.50 26.33 -31.43
C LEU A 226 17.83 24.94 -31.39
N ASN A 227 17.36 24.51 -32.55
CA ASN A 227 16.84 23.17 -32.80
C ASN A 227 17.98 22.16 -32.68
N ALA A 228 18.18 21.62 -31.48
CA ALA A 228 18.85 20.33 -31.31
C ALA A 228 17.76 19.27 -31.26
N ALA A 229 17.67 18.44 -32.31
CA ALA A 229 16.87 17.23 -32.29
C ALA A 229 17.41 16.34 -31.15
N SER A 230 16.76 16.39 -30.01
CA SER A 230 17.05 15.54 -28.87
C SER A 230 16.69 14.11 -29.27
N VAL A 231 17.70 13.33 -29.65
CA VAL A 231 17.60 11.88 -29.68
C VAL A 231 17.41 11.45 -28.23
N THR A 232 16.15 11.32 -27.80
CA THR A 232 15.81 10.69 -26.54
C THR A 232 16.33 9.26 -26.58
N PRO A 233 17.27 8.88 -25.70
CA PRO A 233 17.77 7.52 -25.67
C PRO A 233 16.60 6.58 -25.39
N GLN A 234 16.38 5.66 -26.33
CA GLN A 234 15.30 4.68 -26.28
C GLN A 234 15.73 3.56 -25.32
N PHE A 235 15.55 3.76 -24.01
CA PHE A 235 15.82 2.73 -23.01
C PHE A 235 14.72 1.68 -23.09
N SER A 236 15.06 0.50 -23.58
CA SER A 236 14.09 -0.56 -23.90
C SER A 236 14.00 -1.67 -22.85
N SER A 237 14.69 -1.58 -21.72
CA SER A 237 14.67 -2.68 -20.75
C SER A 237 13.34 -2.71 -20.01
N SER A 238 12.51 -3.71 -20.34
CA SER A 238 11.28 -4.02 -19.60
C SER A 238 11.61 -4.52 -18.18
N ILE A 239 10.66 -4.41 -17.26
CA ILE A 239 10.80 -4.98 -15.90
C ILE A 239 11.01 -6.49 -15.99
N ARG A 240 10.32 -7.15 -16.94
CA ARG A 240 10.50 -8.56 -17.24
C ARG A 240 11.95 -8.90 -17.58
N GLU A 241 12.60 -8.13 -18.43
CA GLU A 241 14.01 -8.36 -18.78
C GLU A 241 14.93 -8.25 -17.56
N VAL A 242 14.71 -7.26 -16.69
CA VAL A 242 15.47 -7.12 -15.45
C VAL A 242 15.29 -8.35 -14.57
N LEU A 243 14.07 -8.85 -14.44
CA LEU A 243 13.75 -10.05 -13.68
C LEU A 243 14.45 -11.28 -14.26
N GLU A 244 14.28 -11.53 -15.56
CA GLU A 244 14.87 -12.66 -16.29
C GLU A 244 16.41 -12.65 -16.21
N GLN A 245 17.05 -11.50 -16.42
CA GLN A 245 18.50 -11.35 -16.29
C GLN A 245 18.97 -11.66 -14.86
N SER A 246 18.23 -11.18 -13.86
CA SER A 246 18.61 -11.36 -12.45
C SER A 246 18.56 -12.81 -11.98
N VAL A 247 17.67 -13.62 -12.57
CA VAL A 247 17.52 -15.05 -12.25
C VAL A 247 18.27 -15.97 -13.21
N GLY A 248 19.13 -15.42 -14.09
CA GLY A 248 20.03 -16.20 -14.95
C GLY A 248 19.45 -16.57 -16.33
N GLY A 249 18.51 -15.78 -16.85
CA GLY A 249 17.98 -15.91 -18.21
C GLY A 249 17.00 -17.06 -18.42
N ALA A 250 16.53 -17.70 -17.35
CA ALA A 250 15.50 -18.73 -17.41
C ALA A 250 14.11 -18.10 -17.62
N ILE A 251 13.21 -18.84 -18.28
CA ILE A 251 11.79 -18.46 -18.37
C ILE A 251 11.22 -18.33 -16.96
N VAL A 252 10.71 -17.15 -16.63
CA VAL A 252 10.24 -16.84 -15.29
C VAL A 252 8.77 -17.19 -15.12
N ASP A 253 8.48 -18.08 -14.17
CA ASP A 253 7.12 -18.29 -13.68
C ASP A 253 6.68 -17.09 -12.83
N MET A 254 5.93 -16.18 -13.44
CA MET A 254 5.48 -14.93 -12.81
C MET A 254 4.64 -15.16 -11.56
N THR A 255 4.00 -16.32 -11.40
CA THR A 255 3.16 -16.59 -10.22
C THR A 255 3.97 -16.59 -8.92
N LYS A 256 5.27 -16.89 -8.98
CA LYS A 256 6.18 -16.84 -7.84
C LYS A 256 6.52 -15.42 -7.38
N TYR A 257 6.35 -14.43 -8.27
CA TYR A 257 6.78 -13.05 -8.06
C TYR A 257 5.63 -12.09 -7.78
N TYR A 258 4.40 -12.59 -7.58
CA TYR A 258 3.24 -11.74 -7.28
C TYR A 258 3.53 -10.71 -6.18
N ASN A 259 4.04 -11.15 -5.02
CA ASN A 259 4.36 -10.24 -3.90
C ASN A 259 5.55 -9.32 -4.20
N VAL A 260 6.54 -9.80 -4.96
CA VAL A 260 7.71 -9.01 -5.38
C VAL A 260 7.25 -7.86 -6.28
N LEU A 261 6.41 -8.16 -7.29
CA LEU A 261 5.84 -7.18 -8.19
C LEU A 261 4.91 -6.20 -7.46
N PHE A 262 4.17 -6.67 -6.45
CA PHE A 262 3.33 -5.81 -5.62
C PHE A 262 4.16 -4.79 -4.84
N HIS A 263 5.22 -5.23 -4.16
CA HIS A 263 6.14 -4.32 -3.47
C HIS A 263 6.88 -3.41 -4.44
N MET A 264 7.26 -3.91 -5.62
CA MET A 264 7.91 -3.13 -6.66
C MET A 264 7.04 -1.96 -7.11
N ALA A 265 5.74 -2.17 -7.33
CA ALA A 265 4.81 -1.10 -7.70
C ALA A 265 4.80 0.05 -6.67
N GLY A 266 4.73 -0.29 -5.38
CA GLY A 266 4.80 0.72 -4.31
C GLY A 266 6.17 1.40 -4.23
N LEU A 267 7.26 0.64 -4.36
CA LEU A 267 8.62 1.17 -4.35
C LEU A 267 8.93 2.09 -5.55
N LEU A 268 8.40 1.81 -6.74
CA LEU A 268 8.53 2.69 -7.90
C LEU A 268 7.95 4.07 -7.58
N HIS A 269 6.79 4.12 -6.93
CA HIS A 269 6.18 5.38 -6.51
C HIS A 269 6.94 6.07 -5.37
N LEU A 270 7.47 5.30 -4.41
CA LEU A 270 8.21 5.86 -3.27
C LEU A 270 9.60 6.39 -3.63
N LEU A 271 10.29 5.74 -4.58
CA LEU A 271 11.71 5.99 -4.87
C LEU A 271 11.99 6.77 -6.16
N LEU A 272 10.98 6.96 -7.00
CA LEU A 272 11.07 7.73 -8.24
C LEU A 272 10.12 8.92 -8.17
N ASP A 273 10.62 10.10 -8.51
CA ASP A 273 9.79 11.32 -8.56
C ASP A 273 8.69 11.20 -9.63
N GLN A 274 8.99 10.50 -10.74
CA GLN A 274 8.06 10.19 -11.81
C GLN A 274 8.29 8.77 -12.31
N VAL A 275 7.22 7.97 -12.33
CA VAL A 275 7.24 6.63 -12.92
C VAL A 275 6.77 6.74 -14.37
N PRO A 276 7.58 6.33 -15.37
CA PRO A 276 7.15 6.36 -16.77
C PRO A 276 5.87 5.54 -16.99
N GLU A 277 4.96 6.02 -17.83
CA GLU A 277 3.67 5.35 -18.09
C GLU A 277 3.86 3.93 -18.64
N ALA A 278 4.86 3.72 -19.50
CA ALA A 278 5.23 2.39 -20.00
C ALA A 278 5.63 1.43 -18.87
N THR A 279 6.32 1.92 -17.84
CA THR A 279 6.71 1.14 -16.66
C THR A 279 5.49 0.80 -15.80
N VAL A 280 4.53 1.72 -15.67
CA VAL A 280 3.26 1.48 -14.98
C VAL A 280 2.47 0.37 -15.70
N SER A 281 2.32 0.48 -17.02
CA SER A 281 1.61 -0.51 -17.84
C SER A 281 2.27 -1.90 -17.75
N ASP A 282 3.60 -1.97 -17.90
CA ASP A 282 4.36 -3.23 -17.75
C ASP A 282 4.18 -3.84 -16.35
N THR A 283 4.24 -3.02 -15.29
CA THR A 283 4.02 -3.47 -13.91
C THR A 283 2.62 -4.06 -13.72
N VAL A 284 1.58 -3.38 -14.18
CA VAL A 284 0.19 -3.83 -14.07
C VAL A 284 -0.03 -5.12 -14.87
N HIS A 285 0.55 -5.20 -16.08
CA HIS A 285 0.48 -6.40 -16.92
C HIS A 285 1.15 -7.60 -16.24
N LEU A 286 2.36 -7.41 -15.69
CA LEU A 286 3.08 -8.45 -14.95
C LEU A 286 2.32 -8.91 -13.70
N LEU A 287 1.68 -8.00 -12.97
CA LEU A 287 0.82 -8.34 -11.83
C LEU A 287 -0.37 -9.18 -12.27
N HIS A 288 -1.04 -8.82 -13.35
CA HIS A 288 -2.12 -9.63 -13.91
C HIS A 288 -1.63 -11.03 -14.32
N GLU A 289 -0.50 -11.12 -15.03
CA GLU A 289 0.13 -12.39 -15.40
C GLU A 289 0.53 -13.24 -14.19
N SER A 290 1.03 -12.62 -13.11
CA SER A 290 1.39 -13.30 -11.87
C SER A 290 0.17 -13.86 -11.11
N GLY A 291 -1.05 -13.52 -11.54
CA GLY A 291 -2.29 -14.06 -11.01
C GLY A 291 -3.15 -13.06 -10.24
N MET A 292 -2.83 -11.76 -10.27
CA MET A 292 -3.72 -10.72 -9.75
C MET A 292 -5.00 -10.66 -10.58
N LYS A 293 -6.13 -11.00 -9.96
CA LYS A 293 -7.42 -11.12 -10.67
C LYS A 293 -8.59 -10.60 -9.85
N ASP A 294 -8.44 -10.56 -8.54
CA ASP A 294 -9.49 -10.10 -7.65
C ASP A 294 -9.58 -8.57 -7.69
N HIS A 295 -10.80 -8.05 -7.66
CA HIS A 295 -11.07 -6.62 -7.59
C HIS A 295 -10.41 -5.99 -6.36
N ASP A 296 -10.48 -6.67 -5.21
CA ASP A 296 -9.86 -6.16 -3.98
C ASP A 296 -8.33 -6.08 -4.08
N GLN A 297 -7.69 -6.99 -4.83
CA GLN A 297 -6.23 -6.93 -5.06
C GLN A 297 -5.84 -5.72 -5.91
N TRP A 298 -6.67 -5.33 -6.89
CA TRP A 298 -6.45 -4.12 -7.69
C TRP A 298 -6.62 -2.85 -6.86
N LEU A 299 -7.58 -2.83 -5.93
CA LEU A 299 -7.73 -1.72 -4.99
C LEU A 299 -6.55 -1.64 -4.01
N ASP A 300 -6.06 -2.78 -3.52
CA ASP A 300 -4.85 -2.84 -2.70
C ASP A 300 -3.62 -2.28 -3.44
N LEU A 301 -3.51 -2.54 -4.75
CA LEU A 301 -2.46 -1.99 -5.59
C LEU A 301 -2.55 -0.46 -5.70
N LEU A 302 -3.76 0.10 -5.84
CA LEU A 302 -3.94 1.55 -5.85
C LEU A 302 -3.49 2.17 -4.54
N GLU A 303 -3.88 1.61 -3.40
CA GLU A 303 -3.44 2.12 -2.09
C GLU A 303 -1.92 2.05 -1.96
N ASN A 304 -1.33 0.94 -2.40
CA ASN A 304 0.11 0.72 -2.40
C ASN A 304 0.89 1.71 -3.29
N THR A 305 0.22 2.30 -4.29
CA THR A 305 0.78 3.29 -5.22
C THR A 305 0.25 4.70 -4.97
N LYS A 306 -0.31 4.96 -3.77
CA LYS A 306 -0.92 6.24 -3.37
C LYS A 306 -1.94 6.77 -4.38
N CYS A 307 -2.74 5.85 -4.90
CA CYS A 307 -3.82 6.13 -5.85
C CYS A 307 -3.33 6.86 -7.10
N ASN A 308 -2.15 6.47 -7.61
CA ASN A 308 -1.57 7.03 -8.82
C ASN A 308 -2.54 6.91 -10.02
N ASP A 309 -2.78 8.03 -10.71
CA ASP A 309 -3.76 8.09 -11.81
C ASP A 309 -3.42 7.18 -12.99
N ASN A 310 -2.13 7.05 -13.34
CA ASN A 310 -1.72 6.15 -14.42
C ASN A 310 -1.97 4.68 -14.04
N VAL A 311 -1.73 4.31 -12.77
CA VAL A 311 -2.07 2.96 -12.27
C VAL A 311 -3.59 2.75 -12.34
N ALA A 312 -4.38 3.71 -11.87
CA ALA A 312 -5.85 3.67 -11.93
C ALA A 312 -6.39 3.49 -13.36
N ARG A 313 -5.81 4.21 -14.32
CA ARG A 313 -6.13 4.11 -15.74
C ARG A 313 -5.83 2.71 -16.30
N GLU A 314 -4.67 2.14 -15.98
CA GLU A 314 -4.27 0.81 -16.45
C GLU A 314 -5.09 -0.32 -15.81
N ILE A 315 -5.50 -0.19 -14.55
CA ILE A 315 -6.32 -1.22 -13.87
C ILE A 315 -7.81 -1.14 -14.19
N ALA A 316 -8.33 0.01 -14.65
CA ALA A 316 -9.73 0.20 -15.02
C ALA A 316 -10.28 -0.86 -16.01
N PRO A 317 -9.61 -1.16 -17.15
CA PRO A 317 -10.06 -2.21 -18.06
C PRO A 317 -9.97 -3.63 -17.45
N LEU A 318 -9.01 -3.85 -16.54
CA LEU A 318 -8.81 -5.16 -15.91
C LEU A 318 -9.84 -5.43 -14.80
N SER A 319 -10.14 -4.42 -13.98
CA SER A 319 -11.12 -4.50 -12.89
C SER A 319 -12.54 -4.73 -13.41
N THR A 320 -12.92 -4.11 -14.53
CA THR A 320 -14.25 -4.31 -15.15
C THR A 320 -14.41 -5.65 -15.86
N THR A 321 -13.31 -6.35 -16.12
CA THR A 321 -13.33 -7.64 -16.79
C THR A 321 -13.43 -8.75 -15.76
N LYS A 322 -14.66 -9.13 -15.41
CA LYS A 322 -14.90 -10.37 -14.66
C LYS A 322 -14.48 -11.55 -15.55
N THR A 323 -13.22 -11.94 -15.45
CA THR A 323 -12.69 -13.11 -16.15
C THR A 323 -13.31 -14.33 -15.49
N LEU A 324 -14.47 -14.77 -15.99
CA LEU A 324 -15.05 -16.05 -15.62
C LEU A 324 -13.98 -17.11 -15.84
N ARG A 325 -13.42 -17.64 -14.73
CA ARG A 325 -12.67 -18.89 -14.75
C ARG A 325 -13.64 -19.94 -15.27
N LYS A 326 -13.54 -20.22 -16.57
CA LYS A 326 -14.06 -21.44 -17.16
C LYS A 326 -13.28 -22.57 -16.50
N LEU A 327 -13.81 -23.12 -15.41
CA LEU A 327 -13.37 -24.40 -14.89
C LEU A 327 -13.67 -25.42 -15.98
N ILE A 328 -12.60 -25.82 -16.67
CA ILE A 328 -12.60 -26.78 -17.77
C ILE A 328 -13.01 -28.14 -17.21
N PHE A 329 -14.30 -28.48 -17.31
CA PHE A 329 -14.74 -29.86 -17.43
C PHE A 329 -14.98 -30.16 -18.91
N LYS A 330 -13.90 -30.57 -19.63
CA LYS A 330 -13.90 -31.36 -20.89
C LYS A 330 -14.80 -30.88 -22.08
N PRO A 331 -14.63 -31.43 -23.29
CA PRO A 331 -14.57 -30.62 -24.50
C PRO A 331 -15.92 -30.48 -25.20
N VAL A 332 -16.58 -29.33 -25.07
CA VAL A 332 -17.61 -28.91 -26.04
C VAL A 332 -17.44 -27.43 -26.38
N ARG A 333 -17.59 -27.18 -27.68
CA ARG A 333 -17.27 -25.99 -28.47
C ARG A 333 -17.94 -24.70 -27.98
N ILE A 334 -17.25 -23.59 -28.28
CA ILE A 334 -17.63 -22.19 -28.17
C ILE A 334 -17.67 -21.67 -26.72
N VAL A 335 -16.53 -21.12 -26.28
CA VAL A 335 -16.48 -20.23 -25.11
C VAL A 335 -16.98 -18.86 -25.58
N ARG A 336 -18.25 -18.55 -25.36
CA ARG A 336 -18.67 -17.15 -25.38
C ARG A 336 -18.23 -16.56 -24.04
N ILE A 337 -17.20 -15.71 -24.05
CA ILE A 337 -16.82 -14.93 -22.87
C ILE A 337 -18.00 -14.00 -22.60
N VAL A 338 -18.84 -14.34 -21.62
CA VAL A 338 -19.87 -13.43 -21.14
C VAL A 338 -19.16 -12.51 -20.16
N GLN A 339 -18.89 -11.30 -20.62
CA GLN A 339 -18.36 -10.22 -19.79
C GLN A 339 -19.49 -9.79 -18.84
N GLU A 340 -19.54 -10.36 -17.64
CA GLU A 340 -20.38 -9.82 -16.57
C GLU A 340 -19.71 -8.52 -16.12
N ASN A 341 -20.29 -7.39 -16.52
CA ASN A 341 -19.88 -6.09 -16.02
C ASN A 341 -19.99 -6.08 -14.50
N ILE A 342 -19.05 -5.42 -13.80
CA ILE A 342 -19.28 -5.01 -12.42
C ILE A 342 -20.45 -4.02 -12.47
N GLU A 343 -21.67 -4.52 -12.31
CA GLU A 343 -22.86 -3.67 -12.40
C GLU A 343 -22.97 -2.75 -11.18
N ASN A 344 -22.42 -3.19 -10.03
CA ASN A 344 -22.50 -2.47 -8.76
C ASN A 344 -21.14 -2.46 -8.06
N ILE A 345 -20.64 -1.26 -7.75
CA ILE A 345 -19.47 -1.02 -6.91
C ILE A 345 -19.94 -0.71 -5.49
N VAL A 346 -19.29 -1.30 -4.49
CA VAL A 346 -19.52 -0.95 -3.07
C VAL A 346 -18.30 -0.22 -2.54
N VAL A 347 -18.49 1.04 -2.12
CA VAL A 347 -17.45 1.86 -1.51
C VAL A 347 -17.64 1.86 -0.01
N ASN A 348 -16.58 1.50 0.71
CA ASN A 348 -16.50 1.54 2.18
C ASN A 348 -15.45 2.57 2.63
N ASP A 349 -15.46 2.93 3.91
CA ASP A 349 -14.59 3.95 4.54
C ASP A 349 -13.13 3.84 4.09
N HIS A 350 -12.57 2.63 4.18
CA HIS A 350 -11.16 2.36 3.91
C HIS A 350 -10.80 2.29 2.42
N ARG A 351 -11.79 2.40 1.51
CA ARG A 351 -11.58 2.32 0.05
C ARG A 351 -11.96 3.61 -0.68
N ILE A 352 -12.27 4.68 0.04
CA ILE A 352 -12.68 5.96 -0.55
C ILE A 352 -11.63 6.47 -1.55
N GLU A 353 -10.37 6.52 -1.14
CA GLU A 353 -9.28 7.05 -1.97
C GLU A 353 -9.06 6.20 -3.24
N SER A 354 -9.12 4.88 -3.09
CA SER A 354 -8.98 3.91 -4.20
C SER A 354 -10.07 4.10 -5.24
N TYR A 355 -11.33 4.22 -4.81
CA TYR A 355 -12.44 4.44 -5.75
C TYR A 355 -12.47 5.85 -6.31
N LYS A 356 -12.06 6.86 -5.55
CA LYS A 356 -11.89 8.24 -6.04
C LYS A 356 -10.94 8.28 -7.24
N ALA A 357 -9.84 7.53 -7.19
CA ALA A 357 -8.90 7.43 -8.29
C ALA A 357 -9.37 6.51 -9.43
N LEU A 358 -10.07 5.41 -9.12
CA LEU A 358 -10.49 4.42 -10.12
C LEU A 358 -11.68 4.88 -10.98
N LEU A 359 -12.72 5.44 -10.34
CA LEU A 359 -13.99 5.77 -11.00
C LEU A 359 -13.86 6.66 -12.25
N PRO A 360 -12.99 7.70 -12.29
CA PRO A 360 -12.80 8.52 -13.48
C PRO A 360 -12.46 7.74 -14.76
N HIS A 361 -11.83 6.58 -14.61
CA HIS A 361 -11.37 5.72 -15.71
C HIS A 361 -12.37 4.61 -16.05
N LEU A 362 -13.43 4.46 -15.26
CA LEU A 362 -14.49 3.49 -15.48
C LEU A 362 -15.59 4.07 -16.37
N ARG A 363 -16.32 3.17 -17.03
CA ARG A 363 -17.62 3.55 -17.61
C ARG A 363 -18.62 3.88 -16.47
N PRO A 364 -19.67 4.66 -16.74
CA PRO A 364 -20.74 4.87 -15.78
C PRO A 364 -21.26 3.54 -15.20
N VAL A 365 -21.27 3.45 -13.87
CA VAL A 365 -21.65 2.25 -13.10
C VAL A 365 -22.52 2.66 -11.91
N LYS A 366 -23.20 1.70 -11.30
CA LYS A 366 -23.93 1.92 -10.05
C LYS A 366 -22.96 1.82 -8.87
N VAL A 367 -23.13 2.71 -7.91
CA VAL A 367 -22.26 2.85 -6.75
C VAL A 367 -23.10 2.85 -5.48
N HIS A 368 -22.70 2.01 -4.55
CA HIS A 368 -23.28 1.84 -3.23
C HIS A 368 -22.25 2.38 -2.24
N ILE A 369 -22.59 3.42 -1.50
CA ILE A 369 -21.71 4.06 -0.53
C ILE A 369 -22.14 3.59 0.85
N ASN A 370 -21.27 2.87 1.55
CA ASN A 370 -21.49 2.37 2.90
C ASN A 370 -20.40 2.93 3.82
N MET A 371 -20.78 3.87 4.67
CA MET A 371 -19.87 4.58 5.56
C MET A 371 -20.18 4.27 7.02
N LYS A 372 -19.20 3.73 7.74
CA LYS A 372 -19.30 3.45 9.18
C LYS A 372 -18.79 4.59 10.05
N SER A 373 -17.81 5.33 9.56
CA SER A 373 -17.20 6.47 10.24
C SER A 373 -17.99 7.76 10.00
N GLU A 374 -17.75 8.77 10.83
CA GLU A 374 -18.33 10.10 10.71
C GLU A 374 -17.95 10.73 9.34
N PRO A 375 -18.94 11.09 8.49
CA PRO A 375 -18.70 11.71 7.19
C PRO A 375 -17.79 12.92 7.21
N ASN A 376 -17.85 13.75 8.25
CA ASN A 376 -17.03 14.95 8.36
C ASN A 376 -15.55 14.65 8.65
N ASP A 377 -15.24 13.47 9.20
CA ASP A 377 -13.86 13.02 9.46
C ASP A 377 -13.22 12.34 8.23
N MET A 378 -13.98 12.19 7.14
CA MET A 378 -13.54 11.55 5.90
C MET A 378 -13.40 12.55 4.76
N PRO A 379 -12.28 13.30 4.68
CA PRO A 379 -12.11 14.36 3.67
C PRO A 379 -12.29 13.85 2.24
N GLY A 380 -11.88 12.61 1.95
CA GLY A 380 -12.03 11.99 0.63
C GLY A 380 -13.47 11.71 0.19
N LEU A 381 -14.44 11.65 1.13
CA LEU A 381 -15.84 11.35 0.79
C LEU A 381 -16.41 12.43 -0.12
N ARG A 382 -16.13 13.70 0.18
CA ARG A 382 -16.62 14.83 -0.61
C ARG A 382 -16.12 14.76 -2.05
N ASP A 383 -14.82 14.51 -2.24
CA ASP A 383 -14.21 14.38 -3.56
C ASP A 383 -14.76 13.18 -4.32
N LEU A 384 -14.99 12.05 -3.62
CA LEU A 384 -15.61 10.87 -4.22
C LEU A 384 -17.00 11.20 -4.78
N LEU A 385 -17.83 11.93 -4.04
CA LEU A 385 -19.17 12.33 -4.52
C LEU A 385 -19.06 13.22 -5.76
N ASP A 386 -18.09 14.15 -5.79
CA ASP A 386 -17.83 14.97 -6.97
C ASP A 386 -17.43 14.12 -8.18
N VAL A 387 -16.55 13.14 -7.98
CA VAL A 387 -16.16 12.18 -9.02
C VAL A 387 -17.37 11.44 -9.59
N LEU A 388 -18.29 10.98 -8.74
CA LEU A 388 -19.51 10.31 -9.17
C LEU A 388 -20.35 11.19 -10.11
N ILE A 389 -20.51 12.46 -9.77
CA ILE A 389 -21.33 13.41 -10.54
C ILE A 389 -20.64 13.78 -11.85
N CYS A 390 -19.34 14.11 -11.78
CA CYS A 390 -18.54 14.51 -12.94
C CYS A 390 -18.48 13.41 -14.01
N HIS A 391 -18.37 12.15 -13.59
CA HIS A 391 -18.24 10.99 -14.49
C HIS A 391 -19.56 10.22 -14.68
N GLN A 392 -20.68 10.80 -14.24
CA GLN A 392 -22.04 10.27 -14.46
C GLN A 392 -22.27 8.87 -13.87
N HIS A 393 -21.57 8.52 -12.80
CA HIS A 393 -21.88 7.32 -12.02
C HIS A 393 -23.19 7.50 -11.25
N GLN A 394 -23.90 6.39 -11.02
CA GLN A 394 -25.20 6.40 -10.35
C GLN A 394 -25.03 5.94 -8.91
N CYS A 395 -25.12 6.86 -7.94
CA CYS A 395 -25.25 6.46 -6.54
C CYS A 395 -26.66 5.89 -6.30
N THR A 396 -26.77 4.58 -6.06
CA THR A 396 -28.03 3.89 -5.82
C THR A 396 -28.30 3.70 -4.33
N ASP A 397 -27.25 3.52 -3.54
CA ASP A 397 -27.38 3.32 -2.09
C ASP A 397 -26.41 4.28 -1.39
N LEU A 398 -26.92 5.04 -0.42
CA LEU A 398 -26.13 5.90 0.46
C LEU A 398 -26.47 5.55 1.91
N GLU A 399 -25.56 4.82 2.55
CA GLU A 399 -25.71 4.39 3.93
C GLU A 399 -24.63 5.02 4.82
N LEU A 400 -25.03 5.98 5.65
CA LEU A 400 -24.18 6.68 6.60
C LEU A 400 -24.51 6.15 8.01
N TYR A 401 -23.88 5.05 8.39
CA TYR A 401 -24.16 4.33 9.63
C TYR A 401 -23.83 5.18 10.86
N HIS A 402 -22.77 5.98 10.84
CA HIS A 402 -22.43 6.85 11.99
C HIS A 402 -23.59 7.79 12.33
N HIS A 403 -24.03 8.60 11.36
CA HIS A 403 -25.18 9.49 11.48
C HIS A 403 -26.48 8.75 11.86
N TYR A 404 -26.62 7.49 11.42
CA TYR A 404 -27.82 6.71 11.72
C TYR A 404 -27.79 6.09 13.12
N ASP A 405 -26.72 5.42 13.55
CA ASP A 405 -26.67 4.57 14.74
C ASP A 405 -26.25 5.33 16.02
N HIS A 406 -25.58 6.48 15.91
CA HIS A 406 -25.05 7.21 17.06
C HIS A 406 -25.95 8.37 17.50
N ASP A 407 -26.30 8.41 18.79
CA ASP A 407 -27.22 9.38 19.40
C ASP A 407 -26.59 10.76 19.64
N ASP A 408 -25.27 10.81 19.72
CA ASP A 408 -24.45 12.00 20.01
C ASP A 408 -24.04 12.77 18.74
N THR A 409 -24.55 12.36 17.57
CA THR A 409 -24.26 13.02 16.30
C THR A 409 -24.89 14.41 16.25
N THR A 410 -24.05 15.45 16.21
CA THR A 410 -24.49 16.83 16.02
C THR A 410 -24.58 17.24 14.56
N THR A 411 -24.04 16.42 13.66
CA THR A 411 -23.90 16.66 12.23
C THR A 411 -24.98 15.90 11.46
N THR A 412 -25.47 16.48 10.36
CA THR A 412 -26.49 15.84 9.51
C THR A 412 -25.90 15.39 8.19
N SER A 413 -26.60 14.48 7.52
CA SER A 413 -26.29 13.98 6.18
C SER A 413 -26.75 14.93 5.06
N ASP A 414 -27.29 16.10 5.40
CA ASP A 414 -27.91 17.02 4.44
C ASP A 414 -26.93 17.43 3.34
N ASP A 415 -25.72 17.84 3.71
CA ASP A 415 -24.69 18.27 2.75
C ASP A 415 -24.25 17.14 1.81
N VAL A 416 -24.13 15.92 2.34
CA VAL A 416 -23.78 14.72 1.55
C VAL A 416 -24.89 14.43 0.52
N LEU A 417 -26.15 14.46 0.97
CA LEU A 417 -27.30 14.21 0.11
C LEU A 417 -27.49 15.32 -0.92
N GLN A 418 -27.30 16.59 -0.52
CA GLN A 418 -27.38 17.75 -1.39
C GLN A 418 -26.37 17.65 -2.53
N ARG A 419 -25.16 17.18 -2.24
CA ARG A 419 -24.10 17.06 -3.24
C ARG A 419 -24.46 16.06 -4.34
N LEU A 420 -25.10 14.93 -4.01
CA LEU A 420 -25.52 13.91 -4.98
C LEU A 420 -26.67 14.38 -5.91
N GLN A 421 -27.40 15.42 -5.54
CA GLN A 421 -28.46 16.00 -6.38
C GLN A 421 -27.86 16.85 -7.52
N PRO A 422 -28.46 16.85 -8.73
CA PRO A 422 -29.79 16.36 -9.10
C PRO A 422 -29.84 15.00 -9.83
N LYS A 423 -28.71 14.28 -9.97
CA LYS A 423 -28.57 13.14 -10.90
C LYS A 423 -28.62 11.75 -10.26
N SER A 424 -28.82 11.65 -8.94
CA SER A 424 -28.83 10.36 -8.25
C SER A 424 -30.10 9.54 -8.52
N ASP A 425 -29.94 8.27 -8.91
CA ASP A 425 -31.00 7.22 -8.88
C ASP A 425 -31.00 6.53 -7.50
N LEU A 426 -30.98 7.33 -6.43
CA LEU A 426 -30.86 6.83 -5.07
C LEU A 426 -32.12 6.06 -4.70
N LYS A 427 -31.95 4.79 -4.34
CA LYS A 427 -32.98 3.83 -3.95
C LYS A 427 -32.97 3.58 -2.44
N VAL A 428 -31.79 3.64 -1.83
CA VAL A 428 -31.61 3.43 -0.39
C VAL A 428 -30.91 4.63 0.20
N PHE A 429 -31.50 5.18 1.26
CA PHE A 429 -30.87 6.20 2.09
C PHE A 429 -30.92 5.79 3.56
N ARG A 430 -29.77 5.87 4.23
CA ARG A 430 -29.65 5.70 5.68
C ARG A 430 -28.79 6.84 6.25
N GLY A 431 -29.32 7.56 7.23
CA GLY A 431 -28.58 8.65 7.90
C GLY A 431 -29.45 9.51 8.81
N LEU A 432 -28.93 10.68 9.15
CA LEU A 432 -29.61 11.73 9.91
C LEU A 432 -29.89 12.90 8.98
N LEU A 433 -31.14 13.32 8.83
CA LEU A 433 -31.48 14.48 8.01
C LEU A 433 -32.16 15.54 8.87
N THR A 434 -31.95 16.82 8.56
CA THR A 434 -32.87 17.84 9.06
C THR A 434 -34.20 17.77 8.30
N GLY A 435 -35.17 18.53 8.79
CA GLY A 435 -36.42 18.71 8.07
C GLY A 435 -36.23 19.28 6.64
N ASP A 436 -35.23 20.14 6.41
CA ASP A 436 -34.92 20.64 5.06
C ASP A 436 -34.21 19.57 4.22
N GLY A 437 -33.30 18.80 4.83
CA GLY A 437 -32.65 17.66 4.21
C GLY A 437 -33.62 16.61 3.65
N VAL A 438 -34.75 16.37 4.33
CA VAL A 438 -35.81 15.45 3.83
C VAL A 438 -36.37 15.90 2.48
N SER A 439 -36.40 17.20 2.20
CA SER A 439 -36.88 17.73 0.92
C SER A 439 -35.90 17.44 -0.24
N LEU A 440 -34.67 17.03 0.08
CA LEU A 440 -33.64 16.59 -0.87
C LEU A 440 -33.73 15.10 -1.21
N LEU A 441 -34.71 14.35 -0.68
CA LEU A 441 -34.85 12.93 -1.01
C LEU A 441 -35.38 12.75 -2.46
N PRO A 442 -34.75 11.93 -3.30
CA PRO A 442 -35.17 11.79 -4.69
C PRO A 442 -36.38 10.85 -4.83
N ARG A 443 -37.15 11.04 -5.90
CA ARG A 443 -38.39 10.26 -6.18
C ARG A 443 -38.15 8.76 -6.40
N SER A 444 -36.92 8.37 -6.72
CA SER A 444 -36.47 6.98 -6.92
C SER A 444 -36.34 6.19 -5.61
N LEU A 445 -36.41 6.87 -4.46
CA LEU A 445 -36.17 6.27 -3.16
C LEU A 445 -37.21 5.20 -2.82
N LYS A 446 -36.72 4.05 -2.37
CA LYS A 446 -37.49 2.84 -2.03
C LYS A 446 -37.39 2.48 -0.55
N HIS A 447 -36.19 2.65 0.02
CA HIS A 447 -35.88 2.39 1.42
C HIS A 447 -35.33 3.65 2.08
N LEU A 448 -35.96 4.05 3.17
CA LEU A 448 -35.58 5.22 3.96
C LEU A 448 -35.36 4.82 5.42
N HIS A 449 -34.13 4.97 5.89
CA HIS A 449 -33.74 4.79 7.29
C HIS A 449 -33.29 6.13 7.87
N LEU A 450 -34.05 6.67 8.82
CA LEU A 450 -33.75 7.96 9.45
C LEU A 450 -33.50 7.81 10.93
N ALA A 451 -32.59 8.60 11.47
CA ALA A 451 -32.40 8.78 12.90
C ALA A 451 -33.08 10.05 13.40
N VAL A 452 -33.53 10.03 14.64
CA VAL A 452 -33.96 11.19 15.43
C VAL A 452 -33.00 11.31 16.61
N VAL A 453 -32.54 12.52 16.95
CA VAL A 453 -31.54 12.71 18.03
C VAL A 453 -32.11 13.44 19.24
N SER A 454 -33.23 14.15 19.09
CA SER A 454 -33.88 14.89 20.17
C SER A 454 -35.36 15.12 19.90
N ASP A 455 -36.10 15.52 20.93
CA ASP A 455 -37.49 15.96 20.83
C ASP A 455 -37.69 17.08 19.80
N ASP A 456 -36.83 18.11 19.84
CA ASP A 456 -36.92 19.24 18.92
C ASP A 456 -36.59 18.83 17.49
N HIS A 457 -35.64 17.90 17.33
CA HIS A 457 -35.37 17.32 16.03
C HIS A 457 -36.58 16.54 15.51
N ALA A 458 -37.22 15.71 16.34
CA ALA A 458 -38.43 14.96 15.97
C ALA A 458 -39.57 15.89 15.52
N ARG A 459 -39.84 16.95 16.30
CA ARG A 459 -40.88 17.94 16.00
C ARG A 459 -40.64 18.68 14.68
N CYS A 460 -39.37 18.90 14.32
CA CYS A 460 -39.02 19.53 13.05
C CYS A 460 -39.06 18.55 11.87
N LEU A 461 -38.57 17.32 12.06
CA LEU A 461 -38.37 16.31 11.01
C LEU A 461 -39.69 15.65 10.57
N LEU A 462 -40.47 15.14 11.53
CA LEU A 462 -41.60 14.26 11.25
C LEU A 462 -42.73 14.92 10.44
N PRO A 463 -43.13 16.19 10.69
CA PRO A 463 -44.13 16.85 9.85
C PRO A 463 -43.70 16.99 8.39
N LYS A 464 -42.42 17.33 8.15
CA LYS A 464 -41.87 17.47 6.80
C LYS A 464 -41.72 16.12 6.11
N LEU A 465 -41.30 15.08 6.83
CA LEU A 465 -41.30 13.71 6.33
C LEU A 465 -42.70 13.26 5.91
N HIS A 466 -43.72 13.53 6.72
CA HIS A 466 -45.10 13.20 6.38
C HIS A 466 -45.56 13.90 5.09
N ALA A 467 -45.21 15.18 4.91
CA ALA A 467 -45.52 15.91 3.68
C ALA A 467 -44.81 15.29 2.45
N VAL A 468 -43.49 15.07 2.56
CA VAL A 468 -42.66 14.58 1.45
C VAL A 468 -42.99 13.15 1.04
N VAL A 469 -43.27 12.25 1.99
CA VAL A 469 -43.66 10.87 1.68
C VAL A 469 -44.95 10.84 0.86
N ASN A 470 -45.93 11.65 1.23
CA ASN A 470 -47.23 11.68 0.55
C ASN A 470 -47.19 12.38 -0.82
N SER A 471 -46.32 13.39 -1.02
CA SER A 471 -46.29 14.17 -2.26
C SER A 471 -45.19 13.75 -3.25
N SER A 472 -44.03 13.33 -2.75
CA SER A 472 -42.78 13.37 -3.50
C SER A 472 -42.04 12.04 -3.58
N LEU A 473 -42.38 11.04 -2.75
CA LEU A 473 -41.70 9.73 -2.74
C LEU A 473 -42.65 8.58 -3.13
N PRO A 474 -43.14 8.54 -4.40
CA PRO A 474 -44.15 7.59 -4.82
C PRO A 474 -43.69 6.12 -4.83
N GLN A 475 -42.37 5.88 -4.78
CA GLN A 475 -41.77 4.54 -4.77
C GLN A 475 -41.37 4.06 -3.36
N LEU A 476 -41.58 4.88 -2.32
CA LEU A 476 -41.21 4.51 -0.96
C LEU A 476 -42.18 3.46 -0.41
N PHE A 477 -41.65 2.26 -0.16
CA PHE A 477 -42.41 1.17 0.46
C PHE A 477 -41.83 0.73 1.81
N TYR A 478 -40.60 1.15 2.14
CA TYR A 478 -39.98 0.87 3.42
C TYR A 478 -39.50 2.16 4.11
N LEU A 479 -40.08 2.46 5.26
CA LEU A 479 -39.69 3.57 6.12
C LEU A 479 -39.36 3.04 7.52
N HIS A 480 -38.15 3.35 8.00
CA HIS A 480 -37.72 3.04 9.35
C HIS A 480 -37.15 4.29 10.02
N VAL A 481 -37.68 4.64 11.20
CA VAL A 481 -37.20 5.76 12.00
C VAL A 481 -36.65 5.24 13.32
N ARG A 482 -35.34 5.39 13.53
CA ARG A 482 -34.68 5.09 14.79
C ARG A 482 -34.91 6.23 15.76
N VAL A 483 -35.41 5.90 16.94
CA VAL A 483 -35.70 6.86 18.02
C VAL A 483 -34.95 6.44 19.27
N PRO A 484 -34.04 7.27 19.82
CA PRO A 484 -33.31 6.95 21.04
C PRO A 484 -34.23 7.03 22.25
N VAL A 485 -33.87 6.34 23.32
CA VAL A 485 -34.69 6.19 24.55
C VAL A 485 -35.01 7.55 25.21
N GLY A 486 -34.18 8.57 24.98
CA GLY A 486 -34.37 9.91 25.53
C GLY A 486 -35.44 10.76 24.85
N VAL A 487 -35.97 10.36 23.70
CA VAL A 487 -37.01 11.14 22.99
C VAL A 487 -38.38 10.82 23.56
N SER A 488 -39.09 11.87 23.97
CA SER A 488 -40.43 11.78 24.53
C SER A 488 -41.42 11.24 23.50
N PRO A 489 -42.28 10.26 23.87
CA PRO A 489 -43.37 9.82 23.00
C PRO A 489 -44.28 10.97 22.52
N ALA A 490 -44.39 12.06 23.29
CA ALA A 490 -45.18 13.24 22.93
C ALA A 490 -44.55 14.08 21.80
N ALA A 491 -43.25 13.92 21.54
CA ALA A 491 -42.58 14.56 20.40
C ALA A 491 -42.75 13.74 19.10
N LEU A 492 -43.21 12.49 19.20
CA LEU A 492 -43.38 11.59 18.07
C LEU A 492 -44.78 11.75 17.46
N MET A 493 -44.83 11.72 16.13
CA MET A 493 -46.06 11.65 15.35
C MET A 493 -46.22 10.25 14.74
N PRO A 494 -47.45 9.80 14.44
CA PRO A 494 -47.65 8.62 13.60
C PRO A 494 -46.87 8.75 12.29
N LEU A 495 -46.15 7.70 11.92
CA LEU A 495 -45.42 7.67 10.65
C LEU A 495 -46.42 7.65 9.46
N PRO A 496 -46.08 8.29 8.33
CA PRO A 496 -46.91 8.20 7.13
C PRO A 496 -47.00 6.76 6.65
N SER A 497 -48.19 6.34 6.21
CA SER A 497 -48.37 5.01 5.59
C SER A 497 -47.56 4.93 4.30
N THR A 498 -46.64 3.96 4.22
CA THR A 498 -46.00 3.59 2.97
C THR A 498 -46.91 2.67 2.16
N ARG A 499 -46.70 2.61 0.83
CA ARG A 499 -47.53 1.81 -0.09
C ARG A 499 -47.29 0.32 0.01
#